data_AF-A0A9D6KWL8-F1
#
_entry.id   AF-A0A9D6KWL8-F1
#
_cell.length_a   1.000
_cell.length_b   1.000
_cell.length_c   1.000
_cell.angle_alpha   90.00
_cell.angle_beta   90.00
_cell.angle_gamma   90.00
#
_symmetry.space_group_name_H-M   'P 1'
#
loop_
_entity.id
_entity.type
_entity.pdbx_description
1 polymer ?
#
loop_
_entity_poly.entity_id
_entity_poly.type
_entity_poly.pdbx_seq_one_letter_code
_entity_poly.pdbx_strand_id
1 'polypeptide(L)' 'MANVRWTIRGPQQTLSSTQTRFLISAGLYEAGFYVAMSRAATALRAAGRNVEIHDYAAGHMFDQWQVAFAEDAVRTFPP' A
#
# COMPACT_ATOMS: atom_id res chain seq x y z
N MET A 1 37.54 21.30 -2.49
CA MET A 1 36.15 20.95 -2.86
C MET A 1 35.38 20.71 -1.56
N ALA A 2 34.34 21.48 -1.27
CA ALA A 2 33.58 21.38 -0.02
C ALA A 2 32.40 20.40 -0.20
N ASN A 3 32.32 19.38 0.66
CA ASN A 3 31.22 18.44 0.68
C ASN A 3 30.00 19.07 1.37
N VAL A 4 28.92 19.29 0.62
CA VAL A 4 27.64 19.74 1.18
C VAL A 4 26.87 18.52 1.67
N ARG A 5 26.67 18.43 2.99
CA ARG A 5 25.88 17.38 3.64
C ARG A 5 24.48 17.90 3.90
N TRP A 6 23.51 17.50 3.08
CA TRP A 6 22.10 17.84 3.29
C TRP A 6 21.56 17.05 4.47
N THR A 7 21.12 17.75 5.52
CA THR A 7 20.41 17.13 6.66
C THR A 7 18.95 17.54 6.57
N ILE A 8 18.09 16.64 6.12
CA ILE A 8 16.64 16.87 6.20
C ILE A 8 16.24 16.66 7.66
N ARG A 9 16.11 17.75 8.41
CA ARG A 9 15.56 17.73 9.77
C ARG A 9 14.04 17.85 9.69
N GLY A 10 13.38 16.72 9.44
CA GLY A 10 11.96 16.56 9.75
C GLY A 10 11.78 16.03 11.18
N PRO A 11 10.61 16.22 11.81
CA PRO A 11 10.31 15.50 13.05
C PRO A 11 10.50 14.00 12.81
N GLN A 12 11.32 13.37 13.65
CA GLN A 12 11.49 11.92 13.64
C GLN A 12 10.19 11.32 14.19
N GLN A 13 9.19 11.14 13.33
CA GLN A 13 7.96 10.46 13.70
C GLN A 13 8.30 9.00 13.97
N THR A 14 8.30 8.63 15.25
CA THR A 14 8.24 7.23 15.66
C THR A 14 6.87 6.72 15.24
N LEU A 15 6.78 6.15 14.03
CA LEU A 15 5.55 5.53 13.55
C LEU A 15 5.21 4.37 14.51
N SER A 16 4.21 4.58 15.36
CA SER A 16 3.68 3.51 16.19
C SER A 16 3.25 2.37 15.28
N SER A 17 3.69 1.14 15.55
CA SER A 17 3.39 -0.02 14.71
C SER A 17 1.89 -0.31 14.57
N THR A 18 1.08 0.21 15.50
CA THR A 18 -0.38 0.16 15.51
C THR A 18 -1.07 1.17 14.58
N GLN A 19 -0.33 2.09 13.96
CA GLN A 19 -0.92 3.14 13.09
C GLN A 19 -0.68 2.92 11.60
N THR A 20 0.16 1.96 11.20
CA THR A 20 0.40 1.69 9.78
C THR A 20 -0.76 0.90 9.18
N ARG A 21 -1.48 1.52 8.25
CA ARG A 21 -2.49 0.88 7.41
C ARG A 21 -1.88 0.51 6.06
N PHE A 22 -2.11 -0.73 5.62
CA PHE A 22 -1.78 -1.22 4.29
C PHE A 22 -3.06 -1.30 3.47
N LEU A 23 -3.02 -0.73 2.26
CA LEU A 23 -4.07 -0.86 1.26
C LEU A 23 -3.50 -1.76 0.14
N ILE A 24 -4.26 -2.78 -0.26
CA ILE A 24 -3.87 -3.66 -1.36
C ILE A 24 -4.99 -3.73 -2.38
N SER A 25 -4.73 -3.24 -3.58
CA SER A 25 -5.64 -3.32 -4.72
C SER A 25 -5.30 -4.52 -5.60
N ALA A 26 -6.28 -5.35 -5.98
CA ALA A 26 -6.03 -6.58 -6.74
C ALA A 26 -7.08 -6.88 -7.82
N GLY A 27 -6.62 -7.37 -8.98
CA GLY A 27 -7.50 -7.89 -10.03
C GLY A 27 -7.95 -9.32 -9.75
N LEU A 28 -9.26 -9.57 -9.79
CA LEU A 28 -9.85 -10.89 -9.58
C LEU A 28 -9.47 -11.90 -10.67
N TYR A 29 -9.09 -11.44 -11.87
CA TYR A 29 -8.71 -12.31 -12.99
C TYR A 29 -7.21 -12.62 -13.04
N GLU A 30 -6.46 -12.22 -12.02
CA GLU A 30 -5.04 -12.50 -11.85
C GLU A 30 -4.80 -13.59 -10.78
N ALA A 31 -5.25 -14.82 -11.03
CA ALA A 31 -5.31 -15.87 -9.99
C ALA A 31 -4.00 -16.04 -9.17
N GLY A 32 -2.84 -16.04 -9.83
CA GLY A 32 -1.55 -16.15 -9.15
C GLY A 32 -1.23 -14.94 -8.25
N PHE A 33 -1.50 -13.73 -8.75
CA PHE A 33 -1.34 -12.49 -7.98
C PHE A 33 -2.31 -12.45 -6.80
N TYR A 34 -3.58 -12.82 -7.02
CA TYR A 34 -4.61 -12.82 -6.00
C TYR A 34 -4.26 -13.76 -4.83
N VAL A 35 -3.72 -14.95 -5.11
CA VAL A 35 -3.22 -15.88 -4.08
C VAL A 35 -2.03 -15.29 -3.32
N ALA A 36 -1.06 -14.69 -4.03
CA ALA A 36 0.11 -14.08 -3.40
C ALA A 36 -0.29 -12.91 -2.49
N MET A 37 -1.16 -12.03 -2.99
CA MET A 37 -1.76 -10.93 -2.25
C MET A 37 -2.48 -11.41 -0.99
N SER A 38 -3.35 -12.41 -1.12
CA SER A 38 -4.11 -12.96 0.02
C SER A 38 -3.18 -13.49 1.12
N ARG A 39 -2.10 -14.17 0.75
CA ARG A 39 -1.08 -14.65 1.70
C ARG A 39 -0.33 -13.49 2.37
N ALA A 40 0.04 -12.46 1.62
CA ALA A 40 0.69 -11.27 2.17
C ALA A 40 -0.22 -10.54 3.15
N ALA A 41 -1.50 -10.37 2.82
CA ALA A 41 -2.49 -9.76 3.70
C ALA A 41 -2.67 -10.55 5.01
N THR A 42 -2.75 -11.89 4.93
CA THR A 42 -2.80 -12.75 6.12
C THR A 42 -1.55 -12.58 6.99
N ALA A 43 -0.35 -12.57 6.40
CA ALA A 43 0.89 -12.38 7.16
C ALA A 43 0.97 -11.00 7.85
N LEU A 44 0.56 -9.94 7.15
CA LEU A 44 0.50 -8.59 7.71
C LEU A 44 -0.51 -8.47 8.85
N ARG A 45 -1.70 -9.05 8.70
CA ARG A 45 -2.71 -9.10 9.77
C ARG A 45 -2.22 -9.89 10.98
N ALA A 46 -1.57 -11.03 10.75
CA ALA A 46 -0.95 -11.83 11.83
C ALA A 46 0.15 -11.06 12.58
N ALA A 47 0.83 -10.13 11.91
CA ALA A 47 1.79 -9.21 12.51
C ALA A 47 1.14 -7.98 13.20
N GLY A 48 -0.18 -7.98 13.38
CA GLY A 48 -0.93 -6.91 14.03
C GLY A 48 -1.08 -5.64 13.18
N ARG A 49 -0.94 -5.73 11.85
CA ARG A 49 -1.12 -4.60 10.94
C ARG A 49 -2.57 -4.48 10.50
N ASN A 50 -3.01 -3.24 10.27
CA ASN A 50 -4.29 -2.97 9.62
C ASN A 50 -4.13 -3.13 8.11
N VAL A 51 -4.89 -4.04 7.51
CA VAL A 51 -4.80 -4.37 6.07
C VAL A 51 -6.18 -4.37 5.46
N GLU A 52 -6.34 -3.56 4.43
CA GLU A 52 -7.54 -3.47 3.62
C GLU A 52 -7.24 -3.97 2.20
N ILE A 53 -8.18 -4.73 1.64
CA ILE A 53 -8.09 -5.26 0.29
C ILE A 53 -9.22 -4.65 -0.53
N HIS A 54 -8.91 -4.16 -1.73
CA HIS A 54 -9.89 -3.70 -2.70
C HIS A 54 -9.81 -4.55 -3.97
N ASP A 55 -10.90 -5.24 -4.29
CA ASP A 55 -10.99 -6.14 -5.43
C ASP A 55 -11.54 -5.43 -6.66
N TYR A 56 -10.88 -5.64 -7.80
CA TYR A 56 -11.30 -5.14 -9.10
C TYR A 56 -11.66 -6.32 -10.01
N ALA A 57 -12.78 -6.21 -10.73
CA ALA A 57 -13.17 -7.19 -11.76
C ALA A 57 -12.31 -7.01 -13.03
N ALA A 58 -11.00 -7.16 -12.90
CA ALA A 58 -10.00 -6.94 -13.93
C ALA A 58 -8.85 -7.96 -13.83
N GLY A 59 -8.04 -8.04 -14.91
CA GLY A 59 -6.80 -8.79 -14.96
C GLY A 59 -5.56 -7.90 -14.76
N HIS A 60 -4.43 -8.28 -15.36
CA HIS A 60 -3.16 -7.54 -15.29
C HIS A 60 -3.13 -6.36 -16.26
N MET A 61 -3.92 -5.32 -15.96
CA MET A 61 -4.20 -4.23 -16.90
C MET A 61 -3.82 -2.87 -16.32
N PHE A 62 -3.21 -2.02 -17.14
CA PHE A 62 -2.70 -0.71 -16.72
C PHE A 62 -3.80 0.28 -16.34
N ASP A 63 -4.95 0.23 -17.02
CA ASP A 63 -6.12 1.05 -16.72
C ASP A 63 -6.66 0.79 -15.31
N GLN A 64 -6.72 -0.49 -14.90
CA GLN A 64 -7.07 -0.87 -13.54
C GLN A 64 -6.10 -0.27 -12.51
N TRP A 65 -4.80 -0.23 -12.80
CA TRP A 65 -3.83 0.37 -11.87
C TRP A 65 -4.00 1.87 -11.73
N GLN A 66 -4.36 2.58 -12.81
CA GLN A 66 -4.63 4.01 -12.76
C GLN A 66 -5.83 4.34 -11.89
N VAL A 67 -6.92 3.59 -12.04
CA VAL A 67 -8.13 3.71 -11.20
C VAL A 67 -7.78 3.42 -9.75
N ALA A 68 -7.12 2.29 -9.49
CA ALA A 68 -6.75 1.89 -8.14
C ALA A 68 -5.85 2.91 -7.44
N PHE A 69 -4.86 3.47 -8.16
CA PHE A 69 -3.99 4.49 -7.62
C PHE A 69 -4.75 5.75 -7.19
N ALA A 70 -5.67 6.24 -8.04
CA ALA A 70 -6.44 7.44 -7.74
C ALA A 70 -7.34 7.23 -6.50
N GLU A 71 -8.02 6.10 -6.41
CA GLU A 71 -8.90 5.77 -5.29
C GLU A 71 -8.10 5.57 -3.99
N ASP A 72 -7.00 4.82 -4.04
CA ASP A 72 -6.17 4.55 -2.86
C ASP A 72 -5.44 5.81 -2.36
N ALA A 73 -5.11 6.75 -3.26
CA ALA A 73 -4.53 8.04 -2.86
C ALA A 73 -5.51 8.86 -2.02
N VAL A 74 -6.77 8.96 -2.45
CA VAL A 74 -7.83 9.67 -1.69
C VAL A 74 -8.06 9.02 -0.33
N ARG A 75 -8.03 7.68 -0.27
CA ARG A 75 -8.21 6.93 0.98
C ARG A 75 -7.03 7.10 1.92
N THR A 76 -5.82 7.16 1.38
CA THR A 76 -4.58 7.32 2.16
C THR A 76 -4.45 8.73 2.73
N PHE A 77 -4.81 9.73 1.94
CA PHE A 77 -4.69 11.15 2.28
C PHE A 77 -6.06 11.84 2.21
N PRO A 78 -6.95 11.57 3.17
CA PRO A 78 -8.24 12.27 3.23
C PRO A 78 -8.02 13.79 3.46
N PRO A 79 -8.97 14.64 3.04
CA PRO A 79 -8.91 16.10 3.20
C PRO A 79 -8.88 16.55 4.66
#